data_AF-A0A2N3IMG6-F1
#
_entry.id   AF-A0A2N3IMG6-F1
#
_cell.length_a   1.000
_cell.length_b   1.000
_cell.length_c   1.000
_cell.angle_alpha   90.00
_cell.angle_beta   90.00
_cell.angle_gamma   90.00
#
_symmetry.space_group_name_H-M   'P 1'
#
loop_
_entity.id
_entity.type
_entity.pdbx_description
1 polymer ?
#
loop_
_entity_poly.entity_id
_entity_poly.type
_entity_poly.pdbx_seq_one_letter_code
_entity_poly.pdbx_strand_id
1 'polypeptide(L)' 'MLVMRKEGLAYWKRISGYHRRSQAETAMFRFKQLMAGQITLRKYNGQVGEVMAYVSAINKLNTLGLPVRKPRV' A
#
# COMPACT_ATOMS: atom_id res chain seq x y z
N MET A 1 14.20 -30.37 9.90
CA MET A 1 13.04 -29.54 9.50
C MET A 1 12.30 -29.08 10.75
N LEU A 2 12.80 -28.04 11.45
CA LEU A 2 12.15 -27.42 12.63
C LEU A 2 12.81 -26.05 12.95
N VAL A 3 13.01 -25.20 11.94
CA VAL A 3 13.48 -23.80 12.14
C VAL A 3 12.28 -22.86 12.06
N MET A 4 11.25 -23.14 12.86
CA MET A 4 10.07 -22.27 13.01
C MET A 4 9.78 -22.00 14.48
N ARG A 5 10.81 -21.59 15.23
CA ARG A 5 10.61 -20.82 16.47
C ARG A 5 10.15 -19.40 16.07
N LYS A 6 9.30 -18.73 16.85
CA LYS A 6 8.79 -17.36 16.53
C LYS A 6 9.90 -16.37 16.13
N GLU A 7 11.08 -16.51 16.72
CA GLU A 7 12.31 -15.79 16.39
C GLU A 7 12.73 -15.94 14.90
N GLY A 8 12.66 -17.16 14.35
CA GLY A 8 13.06 -17.45 12.97
C GLY A 8 12.10 -16.86 11.93
N LEU A 9 10.79 -16.81 12.24
CA LEU A 9 9.80 -16.19 11.38
C LEU A 9 9.98 -14.66 11.34
N ALA A 10 10.22 -14.03 12.49
CA ALA A 10 10.45 -12.59 12.56
C ALA A 10 11.71 -12.21 11.77
N TYR A 11 12.80 -12.97 11.95
CA TYR A 11 14.03 -12.80 11.18
C TYR A 11 13.80 -12.97 9.69
N TRP A 12 13.12 -14.04 9.26
CA TRP A 12 12.77 -14.29 7.86
C TRP A 12 11.94 -13.15 7.25
N LYS A 13 10.91 -12.66 7.97
CA LYS A 13 10.08 -11.53 7.49
C LYS A 13 10.91 -10.26 7.30
N ARG A 14 11.89 -10.02 8.17
CA ARG A 14 12.80 -8.88 8.06
C ARG A 14 13.71 -9.01 6.85
N ILE A 15 14.45 -10.11 6.71
CA ILE A 15 15.43 -10.28 5.61
C ILE A 15 14.76 -10.40 4.24
N SER A 16 13.56 -10.95 4.16
CA SER A 16 12.81 -11.12 2.91
C SER A 16 12.07 -9.85 2.46
N GLY A 17 12.20 -8.74 3.19
CA GLY A 17 11.49 -7.50 2.90
C GLY A 17 9.97 -7.63 2.95
N TYR A 18 9.44 -8.63 3.69
CA TYR A 18 8.03 -9.00 3.69
C TYR A 18 7.13 -7.80 4.02
N HIS A 19 7.50 -6.99 5.01
CA HIS A 19 6.69 -5.86 5.43
C HIS A 19 6.48 -4.84 4.31
N ARG A 20 7.54 -4.50 3.57
CA ARG A 20 7.46 -3.59 2.42
C ARG A 20 6.59 -4.16 1.31
N ARG A 21 6.73 -5.45 1.02
CA ARG A 21 5.87 -6.15 0.02
C ARG A 21 4.41 -6.15 0.43
N SER A 22 4.12 -6.52 1.68
CA SER A 22 2.76 -6.51 2.22
C SER A 22 2.11 -5.11 2.19
N GLN A 23 2.88 -4.05 2.47
CA GLN A 23 2.38 -2.67 2.32
C GLN A 23 2.06 -2.34 0.86
N ALA A 24 2.94 -2.69 -0.08
CA ALA A 24 2.72 -2.43 -1.50
C ALA A 24 1.51 -3.23 -2.05
N GLU A 25 1.38 -4.50 -1.67
CA GLU A 25 0.22 -5.34 -2.01
C GLU A 25 -1.08 -4.73 -1.47
N THR A 26 -1.07 -4.27 -0.21
CA THR A 26 -2.23 -3.62 0.41
C THR A 26 -2.59 -2.31 -0.30
N ALA A 27 -1.59 -1.49 -0.67
CA ALA A 27 -1.79 -0.26 -1.43
C ALA A 27 -2.40 -0.54 -2.81
N MET A 28 -1.88 -1.55 -3.52
CA MET A 28 -2.40 -1.96 -4.83
C MET A 28 -3.79 -2.57 -4.75
N PHE A 29 -4.11 -3.33 -3.69
CA PHE A 29 -5.45 -3.83 -3.46
C PHE A 29 -6.45 -2.67 -3.31
N ARG A 30 -6.15 -1.66 -2.50
CA ARG A 30 -6.99 -0.46 -2.33
C ARG A 30 -7.15 0.31 -3.64
N PHE A 31 -6.04 0.51 -4.36
CA PHE A 31 -6.07 1.13 -5.68
C PHE A 31 -7.03 0.39 -6.62
N LYS A 32 -6.90 -0.94 -6.75
CA LYS A 32 -7.79 -1.74 -7.59
C LYS A 32 -9.25 -1.68 -7.14
N GLN A 33 -9.53 -1.73 -5.85
CA GLN A 33 -10.91 -1.64 -5.33
C GLN A 33 -11.56 -0.30 -5.66
N LEU A 34 -10.80 0.80 -5.57
CA LEU A 34 -11.31 2.15 -5.83
C LEU A 34 -11.33 2.51 -7.32
N MET A 35 -10.48 1.89 -8.14
CA MET A 35 -10.23 2.32 -9.51
C MET A 35 -10.51 1.29 -10.61
N ALA A 36 -10.67 0.00 -10.31
CA ALA A 36 -10.89 -0.99 -11.36
C ALA A 36 -12.14 -0.62 -12.17
N GLY A 37 -11.95 -0.42 -13.48
CA GLY A 37 -13.02 0.00 -14.40
C GLY A 37 -13.36 1.50 -14.38
N GLN A 38 -12.60 2.34 -13.68
CA GLN A 38 -12.85 3.79 -13.55
C GLN A 38 -11.89 4.68 -14.37
N ILE A 39 -11.00 4.09 -15.16
CA ILE A 39 -10.13 4.82 -16.10
C ILE A 39 -10.94 5.06 -17.37
N THR A 40 -11.31 6.30 -17.62
CA THR A 40 -12.28 6.66 -18.67
C THR A 40 -11.63 7.34 -19.88
N LEU A 41 -10.46 7.95 -19.68
CA LEU A 41 -9.77 8.64 -20.76
C LEU A 41 -9.21 7.64 -21.78
N ARG A 42 -9.38 7.98 -23.07
CA ARG A 42 -9.02 7.10 -24.19
C ARG A 42 -7.56 7.24 -24.64
N LYS A 43 -6.92 8.38 -24.33
CA LYS A 43 -5.51 8.64 -24.69
C LYS A 43 -4.61 8.18 -23.55
N TYR A 44 -3.49 7.54 -23.90
CA TYR A 44 -2.50 7.05 -22.94
C TYR A 44 -2.10 8.10 -21.89
N ASN A 45 -1.70 9.30 -22.31
CA ASN A 45 -1.33 10.37 -21.39
C ASN A 45 -2.49 10.80 -20.49
N GLY A 46 -3.74 10.70 -20.97
CA GLY A 46 -4.93 10.93 -20.17
C GLY A 46 -5.10 9.86 -19.08
N GLN A 47 -4.93 8.58 -19.44
CA GLN A 47 -4.98 7.48 -18.48
C GLN A 47 -3.89 7.60 -17.41
N VAL A 48 -2.67 7.97 -17.81
CA VAL A 48 -1.58 8.26 -16.86
C VAL A 48 -1.96 9.39 -15.92
N GLY A 49 -2.53 10.49 -16.45
CA GLY A 49 -3.01 11.61 -15.65
C GLY A 49 -4.10 11.22 -14.65
N GLU A 50 -5.10 10.44 -15.08
CA GLU A 50 -6.14 9.89 -14.20
C GLU A 50 -5.52 9.10 -13.06
N VAL A 51 -4.68 8.10 -13.37
CA VAL A 51 -4.02 7.25 -12.36
C VAL A 51 -3.22 8.09 -11.36
N MET A 52 -2.47 9.09 -11.82
CA MET A 52 -1.68 9.98 -10.94
C MET A 52 -2.56 10.82 -10.00
N ALA A 53 -3.71 11.31 -10.50
CA ALA A 53 -4.66 12.05 -9.68
C ALA A 53 -5.25 11.18 -8.57
N TYR A 54 -5.65 9.94 -8.90
CA TYR A 54 -6.18 9.00 -7.92
C TYR A 54 -5.14 8.56 -6.89
N VAL A 55 -3.90 8.27 -7.29
CA VAL A 55 -2.81 7.97 -6.35
C VAL A 55 -2.61 9.14 -5.38
N SER A 56 -2.65 10.38 -5.88
CA SER A 56 -2.55 11.58 -5.05
C SER A 56 -3.71 11.69 -4.05
N ALA A 57 -4.94 11.40 -4.48
CA ALA A 57 -6.12 11.40 -3.62
C ALA A 57 -6.02 10.31 -2.52
N ILE A 58 -5.64 9.08 -2.87
CA ILE A 58 -5.48 7.98 -1.92
C ILE A 58 -4.40 8.30 -0.88
N ASN A 59 -3.27 8.88 -1.30
CA ASN A 59 -2.20 9.29 -0.39
C ASN A 59 -2.68 10.38 0.60
N LYS A 60 -3.49 11.33 0.13
CA LYS A 60 -4.09 12.35 0.99
C LYS A 60 -5.08 11.76 1.99
N LEU A 61 -5.94 10.85 1.56
CA LEU A 61 -6.87 10.13 2.45
C LEU A 61 -6.14 9.28 3.49
N ASN A 62 -5.08 8.56 3.11
CA ASN A 62 -4.25 7.82 4.05
C ASN A 62 -3.65 8.74 5.11
N THR A 63 -3.16 9.92 4.71
CA THR A 63 -2.60 10.90 5.66
C THR A 63 -3.66 11.40 6.65
N LEU A 64 -4.88 11.67 6.18
CA LEU A 64 -5.98 12.16 7.01
C LEU A 64 -6.59 11.09 7.93
N GLY A 65 -6.59 9.83 7.49
CA GLY A 65 -7.17 8.71 8.24
C GLY A 65 -6.24 8.07 9.28
N LEU A 66 -4.97 8.46 9.31
CA LEU A 66 -4.03 7.92 10.30
C LEU A 66 -4.22 8.60 11.66
N PRO A 67 -4.40 7.83 12.75
CA PRO A 67 -4.46 8.42 14.08
C PRO A 67 -3.11 9.04 14.44
N VAL A 68 -3.14 10.28 14.93
CA VAL A 68 -1.94 10.93 15.46
C VAL A 68 -1.58 10.25 16.78
N ARG A 69 -0.47 9.50 16.78
CA ARG A 69 0.05 8.90 18.01
C ARG A 69 0.50 10.02 18.94
N LYS A 70 -0.22 10.23 20.03
CA LYS A 70 0.29 11.06 21.14
C LYS A 70 1.48 10.34 21.79
N PRO A 71 2.59 11.04 22.09
CA PRO A 71 3.68 10.45 22.85
C PRO A 71 3.14 9.94 24.19
N ARG A 72 3.64 8.77 24.59
CA ARG A 72 3.26 8.15 25.86
C ARG A 72 3.97 8.96 26.95
N VAL A 73 3.22 9.79 27.67
CA VAL A 73 3.64 10.42 28.93
C VAL A 73 3.79 9.36 30.02
#